data_AF-A0A9P5MPJ2-F1
#
_entry.id   AF-A0A9P5MPJ2-F1
#
_cell.length_a   1.000
_cell.length_b   1.000
_cell.length_c   1.000
_cell.angle_alpha   90.00
_cell.angle_beta   90.00
_cell.angle_gamma   90.00
#
_symmetry.space_group_name_H-M   'P 1'
#
loop_
_entity.id
_entity.type
_entity.pdbx_description
1 polymer ?
#
loop_
_entity_poly.entity_id
_entity_poly.type
_entity_poly.pdbx_seq_one_letter_code
_entity_poly.pdbx_strand_id
1 'polypeptide(L)'
;MVQQSQHGVSKPTPTVLIPEILSFSPHFLLDDTINIANDGVGRAVDAMEDFLNRWAETRLERDPDWADAADKELEQGLVSFQTLLEFHTDIAFDFFEAWSLRNIFAVTPPDLPLVVPHQAGLDLDHQSPEKEAELLAEIDELRRKIENQKHLKRLLAKAARASRRHAKQAQTRLDRLSFIQPEQLQTLRVLAKDTEELYAAVSALPPHPHHTNADAHVPGLEPGKRQWEVGKAGYLSWASAQLVQQAQRESGGAVVLGAQETIAATSKEEMAVALRELEFQDQ
;
A
#
# COMPACT_ATOMS: atom_id res chain seq x y z
N MET A 1 -33.64 -65.66 -29.84
CA MET A 1 -33.26 -65.34 -28.46
C MET A 1 -32.51 -64.01 -28.52
N VAL A 2 -33.20 -62.93 -28.20
CA VAL A 2 -32.76 -61.55 -28.40
C VAL A 2 -31.76 -61.21 -27.30
N GLN A 3 -30.52 -60.92 -27.69
CA GLN A 3 -29.50 -60.40 -26.78
C GLN A 3 -29.82 -58.94 -26.51
N GLN A 4 -30.08 -58.63 -25.24
CA GLN A 4 -30.37 -57.29 -24.75
C GLN A 4 -29.13 -56.41 -24.93
N SER A 5 -29.23 -55.43 -25.82
CA SER A 5 -28.33 -54.28 -25.89
C SER A 5 -28.59 -53.38 -24.69
N GLN A 6 -27.63 -53.40 -23.74
CA GLN A 6 -27.55 -52.47 -22.63
C GLN A 6 -27.70 -51.04 -23.15
N HIS A 7 -28.78 -50.37 -22.76
CA HIS A 7 -28.96 -48.95 -22.99
C HIS A 7 -27.95 -48.23 -22.10
N GLY A 8 -26.99 -47.54 -22.72
CA GLY A 8 -26.12 -46.61 -22.01
C GLY A 8 -27.00 -45.57 -21.33
N VAL A 9 -26.93 -45.52 -19.99
CA VAL A 9 -27.57 -44.48 -19.19
C VAL A 9 -26.91 -43.17 -19.59
N SER A 10 -27.61 -42.35 -20.36
CA SER A 10 -27.08 -41.06 -20.78
C SER A 10 -27.00 -40.14 -19.57
N LYS A 11 -25.79 -39.68 -19.27
CA LYS A 11 -25.57 -38.69 -18.22
C LYS A 11 -25.99 -37.34 -18.78
N PRO A 12 -26.90 -36.60 -18.13
CA PRO A 12 -27.29 -35.26 -18.59
C PRO A 12 -26.05 -34.36 -18.67
N THR A 13 -25.97 -33.51 -19.69
CA THR A 13 -24.86 -32.56 -19.83
C THR A 13 -24.80 -31.66 -18.58
N PRO A 14 -23.61 -31.50 -17.95
CA PRO A 14 -23.48 -30.61 -16.80
C PRO A 14 -23.85 -29.17 -17.20
N THR A 15 -24.75 -28.54 -16.44
CA THR A 15 -25.14 -27.12 -16.64
C THR A 15 -23.97 -26.15 -16.50
N VAL A 16 -22.84 -26.62 -15.93
CA VAL A 16 -21.61 -25.86 -15.70
C VAL A 16 -20.72 -25.80 -16.96
N LEU A 17 -20.94 -26.66 -17.95
CA LEU A 17 -20.08 -26.78 -19.11
C LEU A 17 -20.06 -25.51 -19.97
N ILE A 18 -21.22 -24.88 -20.15
CA ILE A 18 -21.35 -23.65 -20.94
C ILE A 18 -20.65 -22.46 -20.25
N PRO A 19 -20.89 -22.19 -18.95
CA PRO A 19 -20.12 -21.19 -18.21
C PRO A 19 -18.61 -21.45 -18.21
N GLU A 20 -18.19 -22.71 -18.18
CA GLU A 20 -16.78 -23.10 -18.22
C GLU A 20 -16.15 -22.78 -19.59
N ILE A 21 -16.82 -23.11 -20.69
CA ILE A 21 -16.35 -22.80 -22.05
C ILE A 21 -16.26 -21.29 -22.28
N LEU A 22 -17.30 -20.56 -21.86
CA LEU A 22 -17.38 -19.12 -22.08
C LEU A 22 -16.54 -18.33 -21.06
N SER A 23 -16.12 -18.96 -19.97
CA SER A 23 -15.50 -18.30 -18.80
C SER A 23 -16.39 -17.26 -18.11
N PHE A 24 -17.67 -17.15 -18.49
CA PHE A 24 -18.68 -16.30 -17.87
C PHE A 24 -20.06 -16.97 -17.98
N SER A 25 -21.00 -16.60 -17.11
CA SER A 25 -22.38 -17.08 -17.19
C SER A 25 -23.11 -16.37 -18.34
N PRO A 26 -23.75 -17.10 -19.28
CA PRO A 26 -24.52 -16.50 -20.37
C PRO A 26 -25.58 -15.49 -19.92
N HIS A 27 -26.14 -15.67 -18.72
CA HIS A 27 -27.12 -14.76 -18.15
C HIS A 27 -26.57 -13.33 -18.01
N PHE A 28 -25.30 -13.16 -17.62
CA PHE A 28 -24.69 -11.83 -17.52
C PHE A 28 -24.62 -11.10 -18.87
N LEU A 29 -24.34 -11.83 -19.96
CA LEU A 29 -24.33 -11.24 -21.29
C LEU A 29 -25.74 -10.79 -21.72
N LEU A 30 -26.76 -11.58 -21.36
CA LEU A 30 -28.15 -11.25 -21.65
C LEU A 30 -28.60 -10.05 -20.82
N ASP A 31 -28.29 -10.02 -19.52
CA ASP A 31 -28.56 -8.87 -18.64
C ASP A 31 -27.93 -7.58 -19.18
N ASP A 32 -26.65 -7.62 -19.55
CA ASP A 32 -25.95 -6.47 -20.12
C ASP A 32 -26.59 -6.01 -21.43
N THR A 33 -27.04 -6.95 -22.27
CA THR A 33 -27.74 -6.64 -23.53
C THR A 33 -29.08 -5.96 -23.27
N ILE A 34 -29.85 -6.45 -22.30
CA ILE A 34 -31.15 -5.88 -21.91
C ILE A 34 -30.95 -4.48 -21.34
N ASN A 35 -29.95 -4.28 -20.48
CA ASN A 35 -29.61 -2.97 -19.94
C ASN A 35 -29.28 -1.96 -21.04
N ILE A 36 -28.42 -2.34 -22.01
CA ILE A 36 -28.09 -1.48 -23.15
C ILE A 36 -29.32 -1.17 -24.01
N ALA A 37 -30.23 -2.12 -24.17
CA ALA A 37 -31.44 -1.92 -24.94
C ALA A 37 -32.42 -0.97 -24.24
N ASN A 38 -32.59 -1.10 -22.93
CA ASN A 38 -33.40 -0.19 -22.12
C ASN A 38 -32.82 1.24 -22.13
N ASP A 39 -31.50 1.39 -22.01
CA ASP A 39 -30.81 2.67 -22.21
C ASP A 39 -31.01 3.22 -23.63
N GLY A 40 -31.12 2.34 -24.63
CA GLY A 40 -31.46 2.68 -26.00
C GLY A 40 -32.87 3.22 -26.15
N VAL A 41 -33.85 2.57 -25.49
CA VAL A 41 -35.25 3.01 -25.45
C VAL A 41 -35.37 4.39 -24.80
N GLY A 42 -34.73 4.60 -23.64
CA GLY A 42 -34.73 5.90 -22.95
C GLY A 42 -34.19 7.01 -23.86
N ARG A 43 -33.03 6.79 -24.48
CA ARG A 43 -32.45 7.75 -25.44
C ARG A 43 -33.34 8.03 -26.65
N ALA A 44 -34.11 7.04 -27.11
CA ALA A 44 -35.03 7.23 -28.22
C ALA A 44 -36.25 8.07 -27.81
N VAL A 45 -36.76 7.90 -26.58
CA VAL A 45 -37.83 8.72 -26.01
C VAL A 45 -37.34 10.16 -25.82
N ASP A 46 -36.15 10.36 -25.23
CA ASP A 46 -35.55 11.69 -25.06
C ASP A 46 -35.38 12.43 -26.40
N ALA A 47 -34.88 11.72 -27.42
CA ALA A 47 -34.71 12.29 -28.76
C ALA A 47 -36.06 12.63 -29.43
N MET A 48 -37.10 11.84 -29.16
CA MET A 48 -38.46 12.10 -29.63
C MET A 48 -39.05 13.33 -28.93
N GLU A 49 -38.85 13.46 -27.61
CA GLU A 49 -39.25 14.65 -26.84
C GLU A 49 -38.63 15.92 -27.41
N ASP A 50 -37.31 15.92 -27.60
CA ASP A 50 -36.58 17.04 -28.22
C ASP A 50 -37.12 17.40 -29.60
N PHE A 51 -37.43 16.41 -30.43
CA PHE A 51 -37.99 16.62 -31.76
C PHE A 51 -39.39 17.22 -31.70
N LEU A 52 -40.24 16.68 -30.83
CA LEU A 52 -41.62 17.10 -30.64
C LEU A 52 -41.70 18.53 -30.07
N ASN A 53 -40.82 18.89 -29.14
CA ASN A 53 -40.72 20.24 -28.60
C ASN A 53 -40.33 21.27 -29.68
N ARG A 54 -39.33 20.96 -30.52
CA ARG A 54 -38.97 21.83 -31.66
C ARG A 54 -40.10 21.97 -32.68
N TRP A 55 -40.83 20.89 -32.92
CA TRP A 55 -41.98 20.89 -33.80
C TRP A 55 -43.13 21.73 -33.22
N ALA A 56 -43.39 21.62 -31.93
CA ALA A 56 -44.41 22.40 -31.21
C ALA A 56 -44.09 23.90 -31.22
N GLU A 57 -42.83 24.29 -30.98
CA GLU A 57 -42.38 25.69 -31.03
C GLU A 57 -42.62 26.31 -32.43
N THR A 58 -42.26 25.58 -33.49
CA THR A 58 -42.51 25.99 -34.89
C THR A 58 -44.01 26.13 -35.20
N ARG A 59 -44.85 25.32 -34.54
CA ARG A 59 -46.31 25.34 -34.73
C ARG A 59 -46.93 26.55 -34.01
N LEU A 60 -46.44 26.85 -32.80
CA LEU A 60 -46.90 27.96 -31.98
C LEU A 60 -46.65 29.32 -32.64
N GLU A 61 -45.53 29.47 -33.36
CA GLU A 61 -45.25 30.67 -34.18
C GLU A 61 -46.33 30.92 -35.26
N ARG A 62 -47.00 29.86 -35.73
CA ARG A 62 -48.02 29.93 -36.80
C ARG A 62 -49.44 30.02 -36.26
N ASP A 63 -49.70 29.50 -35.06
CA ASP A 63 -51.03 29.45 -34.44
C ASP A 63 -50.92 29.59 -32.90
N PRO A 64 -51.01 30.81 -32.36
CA PRO A 64 -50.81 31.09 -30.93
C PRO A 64 -51.91 30.51 -30.01
N ASP A 65 -53.11 30.26 -30.54
CA ASP A 65 -54.25 29.79 -29.75
C ASP A 65 -54.15 28.30 -29.37
N TRP A 66 -53.14 27.59 -29.90
CA TRP A 66 -52.95 26.15 -29.73
C TRP A 66 -52.08 25.77 -28.50
N ALA A 67 -51.45 26.75 -27.83
CA ALA A 67 -50.41 26.54 -26.81
C ALA A 67 -50.80 25.59 -25.65
N ASP A 68 -51.87 25.91 -24.92
CA ASP A 68 -52.16 25.26 -23.63
C ASP A 68 -52.74 23.83 -23.77
N ALA A 69 -53.30 23.51 -24.93
CA ALA A 69 -53.85 22.18 -25.23
C ALA A 69 -52.78 21.25 -25.83
N ALA A 70 -51.85 21.83 -26.62
CA ALA A 70 -50.76 21.13 -27.26
C ALA A 70 -49.82 20.46 -26.28
N ASP A 71 -49.34 21.21 -25.28
CA ASP A 71 -48.31 20.72 -24.35
C ASP A 71 -48.83 19.50 -23.57
N LYS A 72 -50.07 19.56 -23.09
CA LYS A 72 -50.69 18.46 -22.35
C LYS A 72 -50.92 17.23 -23.21
N GLU A 73 -51.38 17.41 -24.45
CA GLU A 73 -51.58 16.31 -25.39
C GLU A 73 -50.24 15.67 -25.79
N LEU A 74 -49.19 16.49 -25.93
CA LEU A 74 -47.84 16.05 -26.27
C LEU A 74 -47.20 15.25 -25.14
N GLU A 75 -47.25 15.76 -23.91
CA GLU A 75 -46.77 15.06 -22.71
C GLU A 75 -47.52 13.74 -22.52
N GLN A 76 -48.85 13.75 -22.65
CA GLN A 76 -49.66 12.53 -22.52
C GLN A 76 -49.34 11.52 -23.63
N GLY A 77 -49.17 11.99 -24.87
CA GLY A 77 -48.77 11.18 -26.01
C GLY A 77 -47.40 10.55 -25.81
N LEU A 78 -46.42 11.34 -25.37
CA LEU A 78 -45.05 10.91 -25.09
C LEU A 78 -45.00 9.85 -23.98
N VAL A 79 -45.70 10.07 -22.87
CA VAL A 79 -45.79 9.09 -21.78
C VAL A 79 -46.44 7.79 -22.26
N SER A 80 -47.51 7.88 -23.06
CA SER A 80 -48.15 6.70 -23.63
C SER A 80 -47.24 5.92 -24.58
N PHE A 81 -46.44 6.64 -25.39
CA PHE A 81 -45.46 6.06 -26.30
C PHE A 81 -44.33 5.38 -25.53
N GLN A 82 -43.79 6.04 -24.51
CA GLN A 82 -42.78 5.47 -23.62
C GLN A 82 -43.27 4.18 -22.98
N THR A 83 -44.45 4.20 -22.36
CA THR A 83 -45.03 3.00 -21.71
C THR A 83 -45.23 1.86 -22.71
N LEU A 84 -45.71 2.18 -23.91
CA LEU A 84 -45.90 1.17 -24.97
C LEU A 84 -44.57 0.57 -25.41
N LEU A 85 -43.55 1.41 -25.61
CA LEU A 85 -42.24 0.98 -26.07
C LEU A 85 -41.53 0.15 -25.00
N GLU A 86 -41.56 0.57 -23.74
CA GLU A 86 -41.03 -0.19 -22.60
C GLU A 86 -41.70 -1.56 -22.50
N PHE A 87 -43.03 -1.61 -22.53
CA PHE A 87 -43.78 -2.87 -22.43
C PHE A 87 -43.44 -3.87 -23.55
N HIS A 88 -43.37 -3.40 -24.80
CA HIS A 88 -43.04 -4.28 -25.92
C HIS A 88 -41.57 -4.70 -25.92
N THR A 89 -40.68 -3.82 -25.47
CA THR A 89 -39.25 -4.09 -25.38
C THR A 89 -38.98 -5.14 -24.30
N ASP A 90 -39.60 -5.02 -23.13
CA ASP A 90 -39.54 -5.98 -22.02
C ASP A 90 -39.95 -7.39 -22.48
N ILE A 91 -41.14 -7.52 -23.09
CA ILE A 91 -41.63 -8.81 -23.62
C ILE A 91 -40.69 -9.39 -24.67
N ALA A 92 -40.22 -8.56 -25.60
CA ALA A 92 -39.34 -9.02 -26.67
C ALA A 92 -38.01 -9.56 -26.11
N PHE A 93 -37.47 -8.88 -25.10
CA PHE A 93 -36.22 -9.28 -24.46
C PHE A 93 -36.38 -10.48 -23.53
N ASP A 94 -37.51 -10.64 -22.84
CA ASP A 94 -37.85 -11.88 -22.11
C ASP A 94 -37.86 -13.10 -23.05
N PHE A 95 -38.50 -12.96 -24.22
CA PHE A 95 -38.50 -14.02 -25.23
C PHE A 95 -37.12 -14.29 -25.80
N PHE A 96 -36.35 -13.23 -26.04
CA PHE A 96 -34.97 -13.34 -26.51
C PHE A 96 -34.08 -14.05 -25.48
N GLU A 97 -34.20 -13.72 -24.19
CA GLU A 97 -33.46 -14.36 -23.11
C GLU A 97 -33.78 -15.86 -23.05
N ALA A 98 -35.07 -16.19 -22.95
CA ALA A 98 -35.53 -17.57 -22.89
C ALA A 98 -35.13 -18.38 -24.13
N TRP A 99 -35.23 -17.78 -25.32
CA TRP A 99 -34.83 -18.42 -26.57
C TRP A 99 -33.31 -18.62 -26.64
N SER A 100 -32.52 -17.64 -26.22
CA SER A 100 -31.06 -17.71 -26.25
C SER A 100 -30.54 -18.79 -25.31
N LEU A 101 -31.07 -18.87 -24.08
CA LEU A 101 -30.70 -19.91 -23.12
C LEU A 101 -31.10 -21.31 -23.58
N ARG A 102 -32.21 -21.46 -24.32
CA ARG A 102 -32.68 -22.76 -24.80
C ARG A 102 -32.00 -23.24 -26.08
N ASN A 103 -31.51 -22.35 -26.94
CA ASN A 103 -31.02 -22.71 -28.27
C ASN A 103 -29.54 -22.39 -28.49
N ILE A 104 -29.07 -21.20 -28.09
CA ILE A 104 -27.68 -20.76 -28.31
C ILE A 104 -26.78 -21.31 -27.20
N PHE A 105 -27.20 -21.09 -25.94
CA PHE A 105 -26.42 -21.47 -24.75
C PHE A 105 -26.83 -22.84 -24.20
N ALA A 106 -27.43 -23.69 -25.03
CA ALA A 106 -27.79 -25.05 -24.69
C ALA A 106 -26.98 -26.04 -25.51
N VAL A 107 -26.45 -27.06 -24.84
CA VAL A 107 -25.85 -28.20 -25.53
C VAL A 107 -26.97 -29.09 -26.04
N THR A 108 -27.20 -29.07 -27.35
CA THR A 108 -28.13 -29.96 -28.05
C THR A 108 -27.33 -30.88 -28.97
N PRO A 109 -27.49 -32.22 -28.91
CA PRO A 109 -28.28 -33.06 -27.99
C PRO A 109 -27.71 -33.15 -26.55
N PRO A 110 -28.55 -33.44 -25.53
CA PRO A 110 -28.13 -33.54 -24.13
C PRO A 110 -27.16 -34.70 -23.85
N ASP A 111 -27.10 -35.67 -24.77
CA ASP A 111 -26.26 -36.86 -24.66
C ASP A 111 -24.96 -36.75 -25.46
N LEU A 112 -24.64 -35.58 -26.01
CA LEU A 112 -23.40 -35.37 -26.74
C LEU A 112 -22.22 -35.28 -25.76
N PRO A 113 -21.22 -36.18 -25.83
CA PRO A 113 -20.03 -36.09 -25.02
C PRO A 113 -19.14 -34.95 -25.55
N LEU A 114 -19.44 -33.73 -25.13
CA LEU A 114 -18.62 -32.56 -25.43
C LEU A 114 -17.42 -32.56 -24.46
N VAL A 115 -16.23 -32.79 -25.00
CA VAL A 115 -14.98 -32.62 -24.26
C VAL A 115 -14.39 -31.27 -24.64
N VAL A 116 -14.28 -30.37 -23.67
CA VAL A 116 -13.70 -29.04 -23.90
C VAL A 116 -12.18 -29.18 -24.06
N PRO A 117 -11.49 -28.35 -24.86
CA PRO A 117 -10.04 -28.49 -25.06
C PRO A 117 -9.20 -28.56 -23.78
N HIS A 118 -9.59 -27.85 -22.71
CA HIS A 118 -8.89 -27.91 -21.43
C HIS A 118 -9.25 -29.12 -20.55
N GLN A 119 -10.32 -29.85 -20.90
CA GLN A 119 -10.67 -31.14 -20.32
C GLN A 119 -10.02 -32.30 -21.10
N ALA A 120 -9.39 -32.03 -22.23
CA ALA A 120 -8.72 -33.06 -23.03
C ALA A 120 -7.54 -33.66 -22.24
N GLY A 121 -7.61 -34.96 -21.95
CA GLY A 121 -6.61 -35.68 -21.15
C GLY A 121 -6.82 -35.57 -19.64
N LEU A 122 -7.92 -34.96 -19.18
CA LEU A 122 -8.31 -34.99 -17.78
C LEU A 122 -9.00 -36.33 -17.46
N ASP A 123 -8.20 -37.26 -16.95
CA ASP A 123 -8.70 -38.54 -16.45
C ASP A 123 -8.89 -38.44 -14.93
N LEU A 124 -10.15 -38.39 -14.50
CA LEU A 124 -10.53 -38.28 -13.08
C LEU A 124 -10.77 -39.66 -12.45
N ASP A 125 -10.92 -40.72 -13.24
CA ASP A 125 -11.25 -42.06 -12.73
C ASP A 125 -10.00 -42.80 -12.21
N HIS A 126 -8.81 -42.34 -12.58
CA HIS A 126 -7.54 -43.00 -12.31
C HIS A 126 -6.57 -42.21 -11.41
N GLN A 127 -7.02 -41.14 -10.74
CA GLN A 127 -6.15 -40.38 -9.83
C GLN A 127 -6.04 -41.11 -8.48
N SER A 128 -4.82 -41.47 -8.09
CA SER A 128 -4.58 -42.01 -6.75
C SER A 128 -4.78 -40.91 -5.70
N PRO A 129 -5.42 -41.18 -4.56
CA PRO A 129 -5.62 -40.18 -3.50
C PRO A 129 -4.30 -39.63 -2.95
N GLU A 130 -3.21 -40.38 -3.09
CA GLU A 130 -1.85 -39.94 -2.74
C GLU A 130 -1.37 -38.78 -3.63
N LYS A 131 -1.66 -38.85 -4.94
CA LYS A 131 -1.26 -37.81 -5.88
C LYS A 131 -2.03 -36.51 -5.67
N GLU A 132 -3.31 -36.59 -5.30
CA GLU A 132 -4.11 -35.43 -4.91
C GLU A 132 -3.52 -34.76 -3.65
N ALA A 133 -3.16 -35.55 -2.64
CA ALA A 133 -2.52 -35.04 -1.42
C ALA A 133 -1.16 -34.38 -1.70
N GLU A 134 -0.35 -34.95 -2.60
CA GLU A 134 0.91 -34.36 -3.05
C GLU A 134 0.70 -33.01 -3.75
N LEU A 135 -0.26 -32.93 -4.69
CA LEU A 135 -0.59 -31.69 -5.40
C LEU A 135 -1.13 -30.61 -4.46
N LEU A 136 -1.97 -30.99 -3.48
CA LEU A 136 -2.44 -30.05 -2.46
C LEU A 136 -1.29 -29.52 -1.59
N ALA A 137 -0.36 -30.38 -1.20
CA ALA A 137 0.84 -29.98 -0.48
C ALA A 137 1.72 -29.03 -1.32
N GLU A 138 1.85 -29.28 -2.63
CA GLU A 138 2.56 -28.40 -3.55
C GLU A 138 1.88 -27.03 -3.66
N ILE A 139 0.54 -26.99 -3.77
CA ILE A 139 -0.23 -25.74 -3.80
C ILE A 139 -0.01 -24.93 -2.53
N ASP A 140 -0.03 -25.56 -1.36
CA ASP A 140 0.18 -24.86 -0.10
C ASP A 140 1.62 -24.36 0.06
N GLU A 141 2.61 -25.11 -0.43
CA GLU A 141 3.98 -24.65 -0.49
C GLU A 141 4.14 -23.45 -1.45
N LEU A 142 3.49 -23.48 -2.61
CA LEU A 142 3.47 -22.35 -3.54
C LEU A 142 2.79 -21.11 -2.94
N ARG A 143 1.69 -21.29 -2.20
CA ARG A 143 1.02 -20.21 -1.46
C ARG A 143 1.98 -19.58 -0.44
N ARG A 144 2.67 -20.39 0.36
CA ARG A 144 3.68 -19.92 1.32
C ARG A 144 4.82 -19.17 0.62
N LYS A 145 5.32 -19.68 -0.51
CA LYS A 145 6.34 -19.00 -1.32
C LYS A 145 5.86 -17.63 -1.81
N ILE A 146 4.62 -17.53 -2.29
CA ILE A 146 4.03 -16.25 -2.72
C ILE A 146 3.91 -15.27 -1.56
N GLU A 147 3.48 -15.74 -0.38
CA GLU A 147 3.40 -14.89 0.82
C GLU A 147 4.78 -14.38 1.26
N ASN A 148 5.79 -15.25 1.28
CA ASN A 148 7.17 -14.88 1.57
C ASN A 148 7.72 -13.87 0.56
N GLN A 149 7.47 -14.07 -0.74
CA GLN A 149 7.85 -13.13 -1.79
C GLN A 149 7.12 -11.78 -1.64
N LYS A 150 5.83 -11.78 -1.32
CA LYS A 150 5.06 -10.55 -1.04
C LYS A 150 5.63 -9.82 0.19
N HIS A 151 6.01 -10.55 1.24
CA HIS A 151 6.62 -9.99 2.43
C HIS A 151 7.99 -9.37 2.13
N LEU A 152 8.88 -10.12 1.47
CA LEU A 152 10.20 -9.65 1.04
C LEU A 152 10.10 -8.41 0.16
N LYS A 153 9.18 -8.40 -0.81
CA LYS A 153 8.93 -7.22 -1.66
C LYS A 153 8.56 -5.98 -0.85
N ARG A 154 7.73 -6.14 0.20
CA ARG A 154 7.38 -5.02 1.11
C ARG A 154 8.59 -4.53 1.89
N LEU A 155 9.45 -5.44 2.39
CA LEU A 155 10.68 -5.08 3.09
C LEU A 155 11.66 -4.35 2.18
N LEU A 156 11.94 -4.90 0.99
CA LEU A 156 12.82 -4.26 0.01
C LEU A 156 12.30 -2.89 -0.42
N ALA A 157 10.99 -2.73 -0.60
CA ALA A 157 10.40 -1.42 -0.89
C ALA A 157 10.63 -0.41 0.26
N LYS A 158 10.56 -0.85 1.52
CA LYS A 158 10.88 0.00 2.68
C LYS A 158 12.38 0.34 2.72
N ALA A 159 13.26 -0.64 2.55
CA ALA A 159 14.71 -0.46 2.54
C ALA A 159 15.16 0.49 1.41
N ALA A 160 14.62 0.33 0.21
CA ALA A 160 14.89 1.22 -0.92
C ALA A 160 14.44 2.67 -0.63
N ARG A 161 13.30 2.87 0.03
CA ARG A 161 12.85 4.22 0.45
C ARG A 161 13.77 4.83 1.49
N ALA A 162 14.21 4.06 2.49
CA ALA A 162 15.15 4.50 3.50
C ALA A 162 16.50 4.87 2.87
N SER A 163 17.05 4.00 2.01
CA SER A 163 18.29 4.23 1.27
C SER A 163 18.22 5.52 0.43
N ARG A 164 17.14 5.72 -0.33
CA ARG A 164 16.92 6.97 -1.09
C ARG A 164 16.87 8.20 -0.19
N ARG A 165 16.26 8.10 1.01
CA ARG A 165 16.24 9.20 1.99
C ARG A 165 17.65 9.50 2.50
N HIS A 166 18.44 8.49 2.84
CA HIS A 166 19.82 8.65 3.27
C HIS A 166 20.70 9.25 2.17
N ALA A 167 20.56 8.76 0.93
CA ALA A 167 21.27 9.33 -0.22
C ALA A 167 20.92 10.80 -0.43
N LYS A 168 19.63 11.17 -0.35
CA LYS A 168 19.20 12.59 -0.46
C LYS A 168 19.78 13.44 0.68
N GLN A 169 19.77 12.94 1.91
CA GLN A 169 20.36 13.65 3.05
C GLN A 169 21.86 13.84 2.89
N ALA A 170 22.57 12.80 2.45
CA ALA A 170 24.00 12.86 2.17
C ALA A 170 24.29 13.88 1.06
N GLN A 171 23.49 13.89 -0.02
CA GLN A 171 23.61 14.88 -1.09
C GLN A 171 23.36 16.30 -0.57
N THR A 172 22.30 16.54 0.20
CA THR A 172 22.07 17.88 0.79
C THR A 172 23.20 18.30 1.73
N ARG A 173 23.80 17.38 2.47
CA ARG A 173 25.00 17.68 3.28
C ARG A 173 26.18 18.02 2.40
N LEU A 174 26.39 17.29 1.30
CA LEU A 174 27.44 17.58 0.34
C LEU A 174 27.22 18.95 -0.29
N ASP A 175 26.01 19.27 -0.77
CA ASP A 175 25.68 20.58 -1.34
C ASP A 175 25.87 21.72 -0.32
N ARG A 176 25.58 21.45 0.97
CA ARG A 176 25.87 22.40 2.04
C ARG A 176 27.36 22.57 2.31
N LEU A 177 28.17 21.55 2.07
CA LEU A 177 29.63 21.61 2.27
C LEU A 177 30.37 21.95 0.97
N SER A 178 29.70 21.99 -0.17
CA SER A 178 30.33 22.20 -1.48
C SER A 178 30.87 23.62 -1.65
N PHE A 179 30.43 24.57 -0.82
CA PHE A 179 31.03 25.91 -0.78
C PHE A 179 32.43 25.89 -0.14
N ILE A 180 32.74 24.89 0.68
CA ILE A 180 34.03 24.77 1.34
C ILE A 180 35.03 24.26 0.29
N GLN A 181 35.76 25.20 -0.29
CA GLN A 181 36.81 24.88 -1.24
C GLN A 181 37.98 24.18 -0.54
N PRO A 182 38.73 23.31 -1.23
CA PRO A 182 39.88 22.62 -0.65
C PRO A 182 40.93 23.58 -0.04
N GLU A 183 41.03 24.80 -0.56
CA GLU A 183 41.91 25.85 -0.02
C GLU A 183 41.48 26.34 1.37
N GLN A 184 40.17 26.47 1.61
CA GLN A 184 39.61 26.86 2.90
C GLN A 184 39.78 25.76 3.95
N LEU A 185 39.79 24.49 3.54
CA LEU A 185 40.12 23.37 4.44
C LEU A 185 41.58 23.40 4.87
N GLN A 186 42.49 23.79 3.98
CA GLN A 186 43.91 23.92 4.33
C GLN A 186 44.15 25.07 5.32
N THR A 187 43.50 26.22 5.13
CA THR A 187 43.60 27.34 6.08
C THR A 187 42.97 27.01 7.43
N LEU A 188 41.81 26.32 7.46
CA LEU A 188 41.22 25.83 8.70
C LEU A 188 42.10 24.80 9.42
N ARG A 189 42.82 23.95 8.67
CA ARG A 189 43.75 22.98 9.24
C ARG A 189 44.97 23.65 9.86
N VAL A 190 45.47 24.74 9.28
CA VAL A 190 46.53 25.55 9.86
C VAL A 190 46.02 26.28 11.10
N LEU A 191 44.85 26.93 11.01
CA LEU A 191 44.23 27.62 12.16
C LEU A 191 44.00 26.68 13.34
N ALA A 192 43.55 25.44 13.10
CA ALA A 192 43.39 24.45 14.16
C ALA A 192 44.70 24.19 14.91
N LYS A 193 45.82 24.03 14.18
CA LYS A 193 47.15 23.89 14.79
C LYS A 193 47.55 25.14 15.57
N ASP A 194 47.34 26.32 15.00
CA ASP A 194 47.67 27.58 15.67
C ASP A 194 46.83 27.76 16.95
N THR A 195 45.56 27.32 16.97
CA THR A 195 44.73 27.34 18.17
C THR A 195 45.14 26.27 19.20
N GLU A 196 45.62 25.12 18.76
CA GLU A 196 46.19 24.10 19.66
C GLU A 196 47.49 24.60 20.30
N GLU A 197 48.35 25.27 19.53
CA GLU A 197 49.58 25.89 20.03
C GLU A 197 49.28 27.06 20.96
N LEU A 198 48.29 27.90 20.63
CA LEU A 198 47.86 29.00 21.50
C LEU A 198 47.18 28.49 22.77
N TYR A 199 46.37 27.42 22.68
CA TYR A 199 45.81 26.74 23.86
C TYR A 199 46.92 26.13 24.72
N ALA A 200 47.89 25.45 24.11
CA ALA A 200 49.05 24.90 24.81
C ALA A 200 49.84 26.02 25.50
N ALA A 201 50.12 27.13 24.82
CA ALA A 201 50.80 28.29 25.39
C ALA A 201 50.01 28.93 26.53
N VAL A 202 48.70 29.14 26.38
CA VAL A 202 47.81 29.70 27.43
C VAL A 202 47.66 28.75 28.62
N SER A 203 47.61 27.45 28.38
CA SER A 203 47.58 26.43 29.44
C SER A 203 48.94 26.25 30.14
N ALA A 204 50.04 26.59 29.46
CA ALA A 204 51.40 26.59 29.99
C ALA A 204 51.81 27.93 30.61
N LEU A 205 51.01 28.99 30.43
CA LEU A 205 51.21 30.24 31.15
C LEU A 205 51.04 29.95 32.66
N PRO A 206 52.02 30.34 33.50
CA PRO A 206 51.89 30.21 34.93
C PRO A 206 50.59 30.90 35.36
N PRO A 207 49.85 30.38 36.36
CA PRO A 207 48.77 31.13 36.95
C PRO A 207 49.35 32.48 37.32
N HIS A 208 48.88 33.53 36.64
CA HIS A 208 49.27 34.87 37.01
C HIS A 208 48.83 34.96 38.47
N PRO A 209 49.59 35.61 39.36
CA PRO A 209 48.98 36.05 40.58
C PRO A 209 47.89 37.03 40.13
N HIS A 210 46.68 36.49 39.88
CA HIS A 210 45.49 37.08 40.44
C HIS A 210 45.97 37.53 41.79
N HIS A 211 46.05 38.85 41.95
CA HIS A 211 46.16 39.51 43.23
C HIS A 211 45.45 38.57 44.17
N THR A 212 46.25 37.87 44.98
CA THR A 212 45.73 37.16 46.11
C THR A 212 45.16 38.31 46.90
N ASN A 213 43.89 38.62 46.63
CA ASN A 213 42.95 38.96 47.66
C ASN A 213 42.99 37.74 48.56
N ALA A 214 44.04 37.70 49.38
CA ALA A 214 44.11 37.00 50.64
C ALA A 214 42.99 37.48 51.57
N ASP A 215 42.18 38.46 51.14
CA ASP A 215 40.94 38.93 51.72
C ASP A 215 39.70 38.69 50.83
N ALA A 216 39.67 37.65 50.00
CA ALA A 216 38.40 37.02 49.64
C ALA A 216 38.17 35.85 50.60
N HIS A 217 37.89 36.21 51.85
CA HIS A 217 37.02 35.42 52.71
C HIS A 217 35.89 34.89 51.82
N VAL A 218 35.78 33.57 51.59
CA VAL A 218 34.49 33.00 51.21
C VAL A 218 33.73 32.93 52.52
N PRO A 219 32.85 33.90 52.82
CA PRO A 219 32.09 33.90 54.03
C PRO A 219 31.00 32.85 53.82
N GLY A 220 31.04 31.79 54.63
CA GLY A 220 29.91 30.90 54.81
C GLY A 220 29.58 30.00 53.62
N LEU A 221 29.61 28.70 53.87
CA LEU A 221 28.53 27.86 53.36
C LEU A 221 27.22 28.41 53.97
N GLU A 222 26.59 29.38 53.31
CA GLU A 222 25.18 29.69 53.54
C GLU A 222 24.37 28.51 52.95
N PRO A 223 23.66 27.72 53.78
CA PRO A 223 22.91 26.57 53.29
C PRO A 223 21.72 27.07 52.44
N GLY A 224 21.88 27.11 51.11
CA GLY A 224 20.76 27.42 50.20
C GLY A 224 21.10 27.96 48.81
N LYS A 225 22.33 28.45 48.54
CA LYS A 225 22.69 28.96 47.20
C LYS A 225 23.24 27.89 46.28
N ARG A 226 22.84 27.90 45.01
CA ARG A 226 23.20 26.87 44.03
C ARG A 226 24.63 27.11 43.53
N GLN A 227 25.38 26.04 43.26
CA GLN A 227 26.82 26.12 42.97
C GLN A 227 27.19 27.03 41.79
N TRP A 228 26.29 27.23 40.82
CA TRP A 228 26.51 28.11 39.67
C TRP A 228 26.36 29.62 39.96
N GLU A 229 25.84 29.99 41.14
CA GLU A 229 25.60 31.39 41.55
C GLU A 229 26.77 31.98 42.37
N VAL A 230 27.73 31.15 42.78
CA VAL A 230 28.87 31.54 43.64
C VAL A 230 30.04 32.11 42.82
N GLY A 231 29.88 32.21 41.49
CA GLY A 231 30.83 32.84 40.58
C GLY A 231 31.16 31.97 39.37
N LYS A 232 32.00 32.50 38.46
CA LYS A 232 32.33 31.88 37.17
C LYS A 232 32.91 30.45 37.31
N ALA A 233 33.69 30.19 38.36
CA ALA A 233 34.23 28.87 38.65
C ALA A 233 33.12 27.85 39.03
N GLY A 234 32.13 28.28 39.80
CA GLY A 234 30.98 27.44 40.17
C GLY A 234 30.03 27.15 39.00
N TYR A 235 29.89 28.10 38.07
CA TYR A 235 29.14 27.85 36.82
C TYR A 235 29.84 26.81 35.95
N LEU A 236 31.16 26.86 35.82
CA LEU A 236 31.93 25.90 35.03
C LEU A 236 31.89 24.49 35.61
N SER A 237 31.96 24.33 36.94
CA SER A 237 31.82 23.01 37.58
C SER A 237 30.41 22.44 37.45
N TRP A 238 29.39 23.31 37.48
CA TRP A 238 28.01 22.89 37.24
C TRP A 238 27.78 22.47 35.79
N ALA A 239 28.26 23.24 34.81
CA ALA A 239 28.06 22.96 33.40
C ALA A 239 28.76 21.67 32.96
N SER A 240 29.97 21.39 33.47
CA SER A 240 30.66 20.14 33.20
C SER A 240 29.95 18.93 33.82
N ALA A 241 29.43 19.07 35.04
CA ALA A 241 28.63 18.03 35.70
C ALA A 241 27.33 17.73 34.93
N GLN A 242 26.68 18.77 34.38
CA GLN A 242 25.46 18.64 33.60
C GLN A 242 25.71 17.87 32.28
N LEU A 243 26.83 18.14 31.61
CA LEU A 243 27.26 17.44 30.38
C LEU A 243 27.52 15.95 30.63
N VAL A 244 28.22 15.62 31.73
CA VAL A 244 28.46 14.23 32.14
C VAL A 244 27.15 13.51 32.46
N GLN A 245 26.22 14.18 33.13
CA GLN A 245 24.91 13.61 33.45
C GLN A 245 24.04 13.41 32.21
N GLN A 246 24.17 14.27 31.19
CA GLN A 246 23.48 14.12 29.91
C GLN A 246 24.05 12.94 29.11
N ALA A 247 25.37 12.78 29.07
CA ALA A 247 26.01 11.60 28.48
C ALA A 247 25.60 10.30 29.17
N GLN A 248 25.45 10.30 30.50
CA GLN A 248 24.94 9.14 31.25
C GLN A 248 23.46 8.83 30.98
N ARG A 249 22.63 9.85 30.69
CA ARG A 249 21.23 9.65 30.30
C ARG A 249 21.10 9.11 28.88
N GLU A 250 21.95 9.55 27.97
CA GLU A 250 22.02 9.02 26.61
C GLU A 250 22.57 7.58 26.59
N SER A 251 23.37 7.19 27.58
CA SER A 251 23.92 5.83 27.74
C SER A 251 23.00 4.82 28.43
N GLY A 252 21.78 5.18 28.85
CA GLY A 252 20.81 4.25 29.44
C GLY A 252 21.10 3.90 30.91
N GLY A 253 20.31 4.48 31.82
CA GLY A 253 20.44 4.25 33.25
C GLY A 253 20.05 2.83 33.69
N ALA A 254 21.03 2.07 34.18
CA ALA A 254 20.84 0.99 35.14
C ALA A 254 22.11 0.84 35.99
N VAL A 255 22.07 1.34 37.23
CA VAL A 255 23.04 0.97 38.27
C VAL A 255 22.26 0.49 39.48
N VAL A 256 22.21 -0.83 39.66
CA VAL A 256 22.15 -1.43 41.01
C VAL A 256 23.59 -1.70 41.41
N LEU A 257 23.94 -1.18 42.57
CA LEU A 257 25.22 -1.28 43.24
C LEU A 257 25.64 -2.74 43.47
N GLY A 258 26.91 -3.04 43.19
CA GLY A 258 27.66 -4.10 43.87
C GLY A 258 27.92 -5.38 43.07
N ALA A 259 28.90 -5.34 42.15
CA ALA A 259 29.73 -6.48 41.74
C ALA A 259 30.83 -6.01 40.76
N GLN A 260 31.69 -5.09 41.20
CA GLN A 260 32.92 -4.75 40.47
C GLN A 260 33.95 -5.85 40.73
N GLU A 261 33.96 -6.90 39.91
CA GLU A 261 35.20 -7.53 39.42
C GLU A 261 34.97 -8.72 38.48
N THR A 262 33.76 -9.28 38.39
CA THR A 262 33.50 -10.47 37.55
C THR A 262 32.88 -10.19 36.18
N ILE A 263 32.36 -8.98 35.92
CA ILE A 263 31.61 -8.65 34.69
C ILE A 263 32.52 -8.27 33.50
N ALA A 264 33.76 -7.84 33.75
CA ALA A 264 34.67 -7.40 32.68
C ALA A 264 35.13 -8.54 31.75
N ALA A 265 35.10 -9.79 32.22
CA ALA A 265 35.46 -10.95 31.41
C ALA A 265 34.26 -11.49 30.59
N THR A 266 33.07 -11.58 31.21
CA THR A 266 31.88 -12.13 30.54
C THR A 266 31.32 -11.17 29.48
N SER A 267 31.36 -9.85 29.72
CA SER A 267 30.89 -8.85 28.76
C SER A 267 31.71 -8.83 27.46
N LYS A 268 33.00 -9.20 27.50
CA LYS A 268 33.87 -9.17 26.32
C LYS A 268 33.65 -10.39 25.42
N GLU A 269 33.35 -11.55 26.01
CA GLU A 269 32.99 -12.76 25.28
C GLU A 269 31.56 -12.68 24.70
N GLU A 270 30.60 -12.15 25.47
CA GLU A 270 29.23 -11.94 24.99
C GLU A 270 29.14 -10.89 23.86
N MET A 271 29.93 -9.80 23.93
CA MET A 271 30.03 -8.85 22.82
C MET A 271 30.71 -9.43 21.57
N ALA A 272 31.68 -10.33 21.73
CA ALA A 272 32.33 -10.99 20.61
C ALA A 272 31.41 -12.00 19.91
N VAL A 273 30.51 -12.65 20.66
CA VAL A 273 29.46 -13.53 20.11
C VAL A 273 28.39 -12.71 19.39
N ALA A 274 27.92 -11.60 19.99
CA ALA A 274 26.94 -10.71 19.35
C ALA A 274 27.48 -10.03 18.08
N LEU A 275 28.78 -9.70 18.02
CA LEU A 275 29.43 -9.19 16.81
C LEU A 275 29.50 -10.25 15.70
N ARG A 276 29.70 -11.53 16.02
CA ARG A 276 29.65 -12.62 15.03
C ARG A 276 28.24 -12.94 14.54
N GLU A 277 27.22 -12.77 15.39
CA GLU A 277 25.82 -12.93 14.97
C GLU A 277 25.33 -11.76 14.11
N LEU A 278 25.85 -10.55 14.33
CA LEU A 278 25.55 -9.40 13.46
C LEU A 278 26.27 -9.46 12.10
N GLU A 279 27.46 -10.05 12.01
CA GLU A 279 28.13 -10.30 10.71
C GLU A 279 27.44 -11.40 9.88
N PHE A 280 26.62 -12.25 10.49
CA PHE A 280 25.82 -13.28 9.79
C PHE A 280 24.39 -12.83 9.45
N GLN A 281 23.93 -11.70 10.01
CA GLN A 281 22.64 -11.08 9.67
C GLN A 281 22.70 -10.06 8.52
N ASP A 282 23.90 -9.81 7.97
CA ASP A 282 24.14 -8.86 6.88
C ASP A 282 24.59 -9.54 5.56
N GLN A 283 24.29 -10.83 5.36
CA GLN A 283 24.35 -11.50 4.04
C GLN A 283 22.97 -11.85 3.49
#